data_AF-A0A7W4GE35-F1
#
_entry.id   AF-A0A7W4GE35-F1
#
_cell.length_a   1.000
_cell.length_b   1.000
_cell.length_c   1.000
_cell.angle_alpha   90.00
_cell.angle_beta   90.00
_cell.angle_gamma   90.00
#
_symmetry.space_group_name_H-M   'P 1'
#
loop_
_entity.id
_entity.type
_entity.pdbx_description
1 polymer ?
#
loop_
_entity_poly.entity_id
_entity_poly.type
_entity_poly.pdbx_seq_one_letter_code
_entity_poly.pdbx_strand_id
1 'polypeptide(L)'
;MKLKFDKALSLVAIGVLSVIGTVQAAPVYEIVNIEDFDLNGTIDGTRNGYAMAVNSQDEVVGISKGKKKLSTEDIEGGIIDVEDGISDAEEITYSVLTPIEANNFTVTTSANAAEGAWKPSFYSLAGTTNPTDVDSDGELVVNSIDTFFYGLNSNGTKVGAYTGEQKTLAYEGTSTTQELWYYRDFELRAIAVKDDVEFSLVPPYTTYVREQDADTSAATVELGGSSVAADVNENNLVVGYGSTALSSSSVDRVDSCIKSAEDTDADNPTPLAICVQDSQYPDTNSRRYIIYQTRALVWDLNNIDDAGVPERTELPLGLTPATDSTLIYTAQALGVNGNDDVAGRSHVYRNGDTDKLYFDAAYWKKNASGEYQYNWVDMENEVTSSIAYDINDNGILVGSYRKYIGGYLRDKFFTLDTNNPEQGIVTPNDFQTTLSDLSSKPKDINNKGQVVGYVESTYDKEKPRPKVGFLFENSTSEFFNLNDRLTCGSKGYEQNTDGEWARHQVSIQDGTGEILTYDTDIQVVEANSINEDGTIVGTAFIRKPQYQTDATTGNVLVGENNLPLFELDGNGAPVTAYLPRMVILKPTAGEACTTSDTVEEEAYERKGAASFAWLFTLPLLWLRRRVKK
;
A
#
# COMPACT_ATOMS: atom_id res chain seq x y z
N MET A 1 0.94 -30.96 -44.77
CA MET A 1 0.73 -30.14 -45.99
C MET A 1 -0.77 -29.96 -46.23
N LYS A 2 -1.35 -28.86 -45.75
CA LYS A 2 -2.45 -28.04 -46.32
C LYS A 2 -3.05 -27.17 -45.21
N LEU A 3 -2.94 -25.86 -45.41
CA LEU A 3 -3.42 -24.75 -44.58
C LEU A 3 -4.94 -24.55 -44.64
N LYS A 4 -5.47 -23.88 -43.60
CA LYS A 4 -6.34 -22.68 -43.62
C LYS A 4 -6.05 -21.90 -42.30
N PHE A 5 -5.46 -20.68 -42.25
CA PHE A 5 -6.06 -19.33 -42.42
C PHE A 5 -7.41 -19.22 -41.68
N ASP A 6 -7.74 -18.29 -40.76
CA ASP A 6 -7.32 -16.91 -40.50
C ASP A 6 -7.82 -16.46 -39.10
N LYS A 7 -7.04 -15.65 -38.38
CA LYS A 7 -7.43 -14.40 -37.69
C LYS A 7 -6.24 -13.85 -36.89
N ALA A 8 -5.25 -13.36 -37.63
CA ALA A 8 -4.37 -12.30 -37.17
C ALA A 8 -4.89 -11.00 -37.79
N LEU A 9 -5.40 -10.10 -36.96
CA LEU A 9 -5.58 -8.65 -37.18
C LEU A 9 -6.24 -8.14 -35.88
N SER A 10 -5.51 -7.54 -34.96
CA SER A 10 -5.40 -6.09 -34.96
C SER A 10 -4.06 -5.66 -34.38
N LEU A 11 -3.11 -5.48 -35.29
CA LEU A 11 -1.93 -4.65 -35.12
C LEU A 11 -2.42 -3.21 -35.23
N VAL A 12 -2.60 -2.53 -34.10
CA VAL A 12 -2.84 -1.10 -34.08
C VAL A 12 -1.89 -0.46 -33.08
N ALA A 13 -0.67 -0.27 -33.55
CA ALA A 13 0.09 0.91 -33.18
C ALA A 13 -0.65 2.13 -33.74
N ILE A 14 -1.53 2.75 -32.95
CA ILE A 14 -1.97 4.12 -33.21
C ILE A 14 -0.93 5.03 -32.59
N GLY A 15 -0.32 5.83 -33.46
CA GLY A 15 0.79 6.69 -33.16
C GLY A 15 0.51 7.68 -32.04
N VAL A 16 1.57 7.92 -31.28
CA VAL A 16 1.89 9.15 -30.55
C VAL A 16 1.19 10.34 -31.21
N LEU A 17 0.22 10.91 -30.48
CA LEU A 17 -0.47 12.13 -30.89
C LEU A 17 0.55 13.25 -31.06
N SER A 18 0.52 13.84 -32.24
CA SER A 18 1.27 15.03 -32.61
C SER A 18 0.88 16.21 -31.72
N VAL A 19 1.91 16.87 -31.18
CA VAL A 19 1.86 18.15 -30.48
C VAL A 19 1.19 19.23 -31.34
N ILE A 20 -0.08 19.53 -31.07
CA ILE A 20 -0.75 20.79 -31.43
C ILE A 20 -1.63 21.18 -30.24
N GLY A 21 -1.43 22.39 -29.72
CA GLY A 21 -2.04 22.90 -28.49
C GLY A 21 -3.56 23.07 -28.55
N THR A 22 -4.28 21.98 -28.36
CA THR A 22 -5.67 21.97 -27.90
C THR A 22 -5.69 21.34 -26.51
N VAL A 23 -6.43 21.94 -25.58
CA VAL A 23 -6.74 21.36 -24.26
C VAL A 23 -7.26 19.93 -24.50
N GLN A 24 -6.41 18.92 -24.31
CA GLN A 24 -6.83 17.53 -24.42
C GLN A 24 -7.69 17.23 -23.20
N ALA A 25 -8.90 16.72 -23.44
CA ALA A 25 -9.65 16.05 -22.38
C ALA A 25 -8.79 14.92 -21.81
N ALA A 26 -8.91 14.68 -20.50
CA ALA A 26 -8.22 13.59 -19.82
C ALA A 26 -8.40 12.26 -20.56
N PRO A 27 -7.37 11.39 -20.55
CA PRO A 27 -7.45 10.09 -21.18
C PRO A 27 -8.61 9.26 -20.62
N VAL A 28 -9.28 8.52 -21.51
CA VAL A 28 -10.19 7.44 -21.15
C VAL A 28 -9.37 6.18 -20.95
N TYR A 29 -9.75 5.37 -19.99
CA TYR A 29 -9.03 4.18 -19.56
C TYR A 29 -9.85 2.90 -19.75
N GLU A 30 -9.15 1.85 -20.15
CA GLU A 30 -9.63 0.47 -20.15
C GLU A 30 -8.80 -0.33 -19.15
N ILE A 31 -9.48 -1.15 -18.33
CA ILE A 31 -8.82 -2.12 -17.48
C ILE A 31 -8.50 -3.36 -18.32
N VAL A 32 -7.20 -3.70 -18.39
CA VAL A 32 -6.68 -4.71 -19.33
C VAL A 32 -6.42 -6.08 -18.70
N ASN A 33 -6.59 -6.21 -17.39
CA ASN A 33 -6.48 -7.47 -16.65
C ASN A 33 -7.85 -8.00 -16.17
N ILE A 34 -8.91 -7.70 -16.92
CA ILE A 34 -10.24 -8.29 -16.73
C ILE A 34 -10.34 -9.58 -17.55
N GLU A 35 -10.82 -10.64 -16.91
CA GLU A 35 -11.19 -11.91 -17.52
C GLU A 35 -12.59 -12.26 -17.04
N ASP A 36 -13.55 -12.47 -17.96
CA ASP A 36 -14.95 -12.78 -17.64
C ASP A 36 -15.61 -11.84 -16.60
N PHE A 37 -15.35 -10.53 -16.74
CA PHE A 37 -15.84 -9.48 -15.82
C PHE A 37 -15.34 -9.60 -14.37
N ASP A 38 -14.30 -10.39 -14.15
CA ASP A 38 -13.54 -10.49 -12.91
C ASP A 38 -12.11 -9.96 -13.09
N LEU A 39 -11.45 -9.59 -11.98
CA LEU A 39 -10.05 -9.15 -12.00
C LEU A 39 -9.12 -10.28 -11.57
N ASN A 40 -8.37 -10.80 -12.54
CA ASN A 40 -7.27 -11.73 -12.29
C ASN A 40 -6.07 -10.96 -11.74
N GLY A 41 -6.17 -10.58 -10.46
CA GLY A 41 -5.29 -9.61 -9.81
C GLY A 41 -4.65 -10.14 -8.53
N THR A 42 -4.51 -11.45 -8.38
CA THR A 42 -3.78 -12.12 -7.28
C THR A 42 -3.23 -13.46 -7.78
N ILE A 43 -2.42 -14.16 -6.97
CA ILE A 43 -2.00 -15.54 -7.29
C ILE A 43 -2.84 -16.56 -6.52
N ASP A 44 -2.89 -17.78 -7.03
CA ASP A 44 -3.58 -18.90 -6.37
C ASP A 44 -3.10 -19.08 -4.92
N GLY A 45 -4.01 -19.53 -4.04
CA GLY A 45 -3.73 -19.68 -2.60
C GLY A 45 -3.73 -18.38 -1.79
N THR A 46 -3.84 -17.21 -2.44
CA THR A 46 -3.90 -15.90 -1.76
C THR A 46 -5.21 -15.18 -2.00
N ARG A 47 -5.61 -14.33 -1.04
CA ARG A 47 -6.92 -13.68 -1.03
C ARG A 47 -6.95 -12.34 -1.74
N ASN A 48 -5.90 -11.54 -1.63
CA ASN A 48 -5.87 -10.15 -2.08
C ASN A 48 -4.62 -9.89 -2.93
N GLY A 49 -4.70 -8.97 -3.89
CA GLY A 49 -3.51 -8.50 -4.61
C GLY A 49 -3.45 -6.99 -4.76
N TYR A 50 -2.23 -6.46 -4.79
CA TYR A 50 -1.92 -5.03 -4.84
C TYR A 50 -0.78 -4.77 -5.83
N ALA A 51 -1.05 -4.00 -6.89
CA ALA A 51 -0.02 -3.61 -7.85
C ALA A 51 0.68 -2.36 -7.31
N MET A 52 2.01 -2.39 -7.29
CA MET A 52 2.80 -1.39 -6.57
C MET A 52 3.50 -0.42 -7.53
N ALA A 53 4.14 -0.93 -8.58
CA ALA A 53 4.86 -0.10 -9.55
C ALA A 53 4.78 -0.67 -10.97
N VAL A 54 4.89 0.20 -11.98
CA VAL A 54 4.94 -0.13 -13.41
C VAL A 54 6.07 0.62 -14.12
N ASN A 55 6.86 -0.05 -14.96
CA ASN A 55 7.94 0.60 -15.72
C ASN A 55 7.53 0.95 -17.16
N SER A 56 8.47 1.52 -17.92
CA SER A 56 8.22 1.91 -19.32
C SER A 56 8.08 0.74 -20.31
N GLN A 57 8.41 -0.49 -19.90
CA GLN A 57 8.24 -1.72 -20.69
C GLN A 57 6.98 -2.50 -20.29
N ASP A 58 6.08 -1.88 -19.53
CA ASP A 58 4.85 -2.51 -19.08
C ASP A 58 5.07 -3.75 -18.21
N GLU A 59 6.17 -3.75 -17.45
CA GLU A 59 6.40 -4.71 -16.37
C GLU A 59 5.89 -4.14 -15.06
N VAL A 60 5.29 -5.00 -14.24
CA VAL A 60 4.61 -4.65 -13.00
C VAL A 60 5.13 -5.54 -11.89
N VAL A 61 5.40 -4.92 -10.74
CA VAL A 61 5.60 -5.63 -9.47
C VAL A 61 4.44 -5.38 -8.53
N GLY A 62 4.14 -6.37 -7.70
CA GLY A 62 3.06 -6.30 -6.74
C GLY A 62 3.23 -7.22 -5.56
N ILE A 63 2.20 -7.27 -4.74
CA ILE A 63 2.12 -8.10 -3.54
C ILE A 63 0.78 -8.83 -3.53
N SER A 64 0.82 -10.13 -3.31
CA SER A 64 -0.34 -10.94 -2.97
C SER A 64 -0.36 -11.21 -1.47
N LYS A 65 -1.53 -11.08 -0.83
CA LYS A 65 -1.68 -11.13 0.64
C LYS A 65 -2.85 -12.01 1.07
N GLY A 66 -2.73 -12.55 2.27
CA GLY A 66 -3.80 -13.31 2.90
C GLY A 66 -3.83 -14.71 2.34
N LYS A 67 -2.95 -15.60 2.79
CA LYS A 67 -3.07 -17.02 2.49
C LYS A 67 -4.45 -17.48 2.96
N LYS A 68 -5.18 -18.18 2.10
CA LYS A 68 -6.53 -18.64 2.42
C LYS A 68 -6.40 -19.73 3.50
N LYS A 69 -7.00 -19.54 4.68
CA LYS A 69 -7.05 -20.60 5.70
C LYS A 69 -7.96 -21.70 5.17
N LEU A 70 -7.37 -22.86 4.92
CA LEU A 70 -8.10 -24.11 4.69
C LEU A 70 -7.59 -25.09 5.75
N SER A 71 -8.48 -25.64 6.58
CA SER A 71 -8.11 -26.68 7.56
C SER A 71 -8.69 -28.04 7.18
N THR A 72 -8.27 -29.08 7.88
CA THR A 72 -8.18 -30.50 7.45
C THR A 72 -9.47 -31.21 6.94
N GLU A 73 -10.63 -30.57 6.94
CA GLU A 73 -11.87 -31.11 6.34
C GLU A 73 -12.15 -30.55 4.92
N ASP A 74 -11.38 -29.53 4.49
CA ASP A 74 -11.60 -28.73 3.26
C ASP A 74 -11.12 -29.38 1.94
N ILE A 75 -10.71 -30.67 1.91
CA ILE A 75 -10.11 -31.31 0.70
C ILE A 75 -10.62 -32.73 0.33
N GLU A 76 -11.35 -33.51 1.13
CA GLU A 76 -11.58 -34.93 0.79
C GLU A 76 -12.34 -35.21 -0.55
N GLY A 77 -12.91 -34.19 -1.23
CA GLY A 77 -13.53 -34.32 -2.56
C GLY A 77 -12.82 -33.64 -3.74
N GLY A 78 -11.82 -32.77 -3.50
CA GLY A 78 -11.16 -31.99 -4.54
C GLY A 78 -11.97 -30.80 -5.08
N ILE A 79 -11.30 -29.65 -5.11
CA ILE A 79 -11.65 -28.40 -5.83
C ILE A 79 -12.79 -27.60 -5.19
N ILE A 80 -12.50 -26.88 -4.11
CA ILE A 80 -13.16 -25.59 -3.89
C ILE A 80 -12.49 -24.61 -4.86
N ASP A 81 -13.24 -24.09 -5.82
CA ASP A 81 -12.79 -22.89 -6.55
C ASP A 81 -12.93 -21.70 -5.61
N VAL A 82 -11.89 -21.49 -4.82
CA VAL A 82 -11.79 -20.42 -3.82
C VAL A 82 -11.83 -19.01 -4.45
N GLU A 83 -11.98 -18.88 -5.76
CA GLU A 83 -12.22 -17.59 -6.43
C GLU A 83 -13.71 -17.21 -6.51
N ASP A 84 -14.65 -18.13 -6.26
CA ASP A 84 -16.09 -17.84 -6.37
C ASP A 84 -16.63 -17.01 -5.21
N GLY A 85 -15.96 -17.00 -4.04
CA GLY A 85 -16.41 -16.29 -2.85
C GLY A 85 -15.28 -15.83 -1.93
N ILE A 86 -15.65 -15.10 -0.88
CA ILE A 86 -14.71 -14.52 0.09
C ILE A 86 -14.60 -15.44 1.31
N SER A 87 -13.40 -15.99 1.53
CA SER A 87 -13.03 -16.71 2.75
C SER A 87 -12.22 -15.84 3.72
N ASP A 88 -12.09 -16.31 4.97
CA ASP A 88 -11.16 -15.73 5.92
C ASP A 88 -9.71 -15.90 5.44
N ALA A 89 -8.87 -14.92 5.78
CA ALA A 89 -7.44 -14.95 5.49
C ALA A 89 -6.65 -15.30 6.75
N GLU A 90 -5.49 -15.92 6.56
CA GLU A 90 -4.47 -16.00 7.60
C GLU A 90 -4.12 -14.59 8.07
N GLU A 91 -3.98 -14.43 9.39
CA GLU A 91 -3.51 -13.20 10.02
C GLU A 91 -2.08 -13.42 10.51
N ILE A 92 -1.24 -12.39 10.35
CA ILE A 92 0.14 -12.43 10.84
C ILE A 92 0.08 -12.39 12.36
N THR A 93 0.56 -13.47 12.99
CA THR A 93 0.67 -13.55 14.45
C THR A 93 2.12 -13.31 14.85
N TYR A 94 2.36 -12.24 15.62
CA TYR A 94 3.67 -11.96 16.19
C TYR A 94 3.80 -12.63 17.55
N SER A 95 4.64 -13.66 17.62
CA SER A 95 4.81 -14.48 18.81
C SER A 95 6.16 -15.16 18.76
N VAL A 96 6.81 -15.26 19.92
CA VAL A 96 7.99 -16.11 20.09
C VAL A 96 7.63 -17.55 20.49
N LEU A 97 6.36 -17.83 20.77
CA LEU A 97 5.87 -19.12 21.27
C LEU A 97 5.27 -20.00 20.18
N THR A 98 4.92 -19.44 19.03
CA THR A 98 4.29 -20.17 17.92
C THR A 98 5.13 -20.04 16.65
N PRO A 99 5.06 -21.01 15.73
CA PRO A 99 5.67 -20.88 14.41
C PRO A 99 5.27 -19.58 13.72
N ILE A 100 6.20 -19.07 12.92
CA ILE A 100 6.02 -17.93 12.03
C ILE A 100 5.48 -18.44 10.70
N GLU A 101 4.33 -17.92 10.31
CA GLU A 101 3.70 -18.20 9.02
C GLU A 101 3.67 -16.90 8.20
N ALA A 102 4.21 -16.96 6.99
CA ALA A 102 4.21 -15.86 6.05
C ALA A 102 2.84 -15.68 5.42
N ASN A 103 2.50 -14.43 5.13
CA ASN A 103 1.19 -14.04 4.62
C ASN A 103 1.26 -13.05 3.45
N ASN A 104 2.47 -12.65 3.05
CA ASN A 104 2.71 -11.73 1.94
C ASN A 104 3.71 -12.35 0.96
N PHE A 105 3.37 -12.31 -0.32
CA PHE A 105 4.12 -12.92 -1.40
C PHE A 105 4.35 -11.91 -2.53
N THR A 106 5.56 -11.86 -3.04
CA THR A 106 5.91 -11.05 -4.20
C THR A 106 5.37 -11.63 -5.49
N VAL A 107 4.84 -10.75 -6.34
CA VAL A 107 4.36 -11.11 -7.67
C VAL A 107 4.89 -10.17 -8.75
N THR A 108 4.99 -10.69 -9.96
CA THR A 108 5.32 -9.93 -11.17
C THR A 108 4.29 -10.18 -12.26
N THR A 109 4.10 -9.24 -13.15
CA THR A 109 3.37 -9.47 -14.41
C THR A 109 3.82 -8.49 -15.48
N SER A 110 3.41 -8.70 -16.73
CA SER A 110 3.65 -7.75 -17.81
C SER A 110 2.66 -7.91 -18.96
N ALA A 111 2.63 -6.92 -19.86
CA ALA A 111 1.87 -7.00 -21.12
C ALA A 111 2.26 -8.23 -21.98
N ASN A 112 3.50 -8.70 -21.84
CA ASN A 112 4.07 -9.79 -22.64
C ASN A 112 4.37 -11.04 -21.79
N ALA A 113 3.71 -11.19 -20.64
CA ALA A 113 3.92 -12.33 -19.76
C ALA A 113 3.63 -13.66 -20.47
N ALA A 114 4.44 -14.67 -20.16
CA ALA A 114 4.38 -15.98 -20.82
C ALA A 114 3.05 -16.72 -20.58
N GLU A 115 2.43 -16.48 -19.42
CA GLU A 115 1.20 -17.14 -18.95
C GLU A 115 -0.04 -16.24 -19.08
N GLY A 116 -0.10 -15.44 -20.14
CA GLY A 116 -1.18 -14.50 -20.40
C GLY A 116 -0.82 -13.08 -19.98
N ALA A 117 -1.14 -12.12 -20.83
CA ALA A 117 -0.86 -10.71 -20.57
C ALA A 117 -1.50 -10.28 -19.25
N TRP A 118 -0.72 -9.60 -18.41
CA TRP A 118 -1.18 -9.02 -17.14
C TRP A 118 -1.64 -10.01 -16.06
N LYS A 119 -1.46 -11.32 -16.28
CA LYS A 119 -1.71 -12.32 -15.26
C LYS A 119 -0.59 -12.31 -14.22
N PRO A 120 -0.89 -12.18 -12.92
CA PRO A 120 0.11 -12.21 -11.86
C PRO A 120 0.81 -13.57 -11.78
N SER A 121 2.14 -13.57 -11.69
CA SER A 121 2.93 -14.75 -11.40
C SER A 121 3.69 -14.58 -10.09
N PHE A 122 3.80 -15.66 -9.32
CA PHE A 122 4.63 -15.69 -8.12
C PHE A 122 6.09 -15.42 -8.49
N TYR A 123 6.75 -14.56 -7.70
CA TYR A 123 8.18 -14.29 -7.80
C TYR A 123 8.85 -14.77 -6.51
N SER A 124 9.73 -15.76 -6.61
CA SER A 124 10.51 -16.23 -5.47
C SER A 124 11.51 -15.15 -5.05
N LEU A 125 11.43 -14.72 -3.79
CA LEU A 125 12.33 -13.75 -3.20
C LEU A 125 12.81 -14.29 -1.86
N ALA A 126 14.11 -14.19 -1.56
CA ALA A 126 14.69 -14.69 -0.32
C ALA A 126 14.39 -16.18 -0.06
N GLY A 127 14.28 -16.97 -1.13
CA GLY A 127 14.04 -18.42 -1.06
C GLY A 127 12.60 -18.84 -0.80
N THR A 128 11.62 -17.93 -0.84
CA THR A 128 10.20 -18.30 -0.69
C THR A 128 9.70 -19.19 -1.83
N THR A 129 8.77 -20.08 -1.53
CA THR A 129 8.08 -20.94 -2.52
C THR A 129 6.68 -20.41 -2.85
N ASN A 130 6.09 -20.89 -3.94
CA ASN A 130 4.71 -20.51 -4.27
C ASN A 130 3.77 -20.98 -3.14
N PRO A 131 2.79 -20.17 -2.71
CA PRO A 131 1.84 -20.56 -1.66
C PRO A 131 1.04 -21.84 -1.93
N THR A 132 1.01 -22.33 -3.17
CA THR A 132 0.36 -23.60 -3.55
C THR A 132 1.33 -24.77 -3.72
N ASP A 133 2.64 -24.57 -3.54
CA ASP A 133 3.62 -25.64 -3.64
C ASP A 133 3.43 -26.67 -2.52
N VAL A 134 3.62 -27.95 -2.87
CA VAL A 134 3.58 -29.08 -1.93
C VAL A 134 4.94 -29.78 -1.86
N ASP A 135 5.24 -30.37 -0.70
CA ASP A 135 6.45 -31.15 -0.48
C ASP A 135 6.36 -32.57 -1.09
N SER A 136 7.36 -33.42 -0.81
CA SER A 136 7.41 -34.79 -1.33
C SER A 136 6.32 -35.71 -0.79
N ASP A 137 5.71 -35.35 0.33
CA ASP A 137 4.63 -36.10 0.97
C ASP A 137 3.25 -35.57 0.55
N GLY A 138 3.21 -34.48 -0.23
CA GLY A 138 1.99 -33.87 -0.76
C GLY A 138 1.39 -32.82 0.17
N GLU A 139 2.10 -32.40 1.21
CA GLU A 139 1.67 -31.38 2.17
C GLU A 139 2.08 -29.98 1.70
N LEU A 140 1.25 -28.96 1.97
CA LEU A 140 1.56 -27.58 1.58
C LEU A 140 2.84 -27.07 2.23
N VAL A 141 3.71 -26.47 1.43
CA VAL A 141 4.94 -25.83 1.92
C VAL A 141 4.58 -24.52 2.63
N VAL A 142 4.88 -24.44 3.93
CA VAL A 142 4.63 -23.24 4.75
C VAL A 142 5.85 -22.33 4.70
N ASN A 143 5.67 -21.15 4.09
CA ASN A 143 6.68 -20.09 4.12
C ASN A 143 6.69 -19.41 5.49
N SER A 144 7.88 -19.01 5.97
CA SER A 144 8.04 -18.19 7.19
C SER A 144 8.57 -16.77 6.92
N ILE A 145 8.80 -16.46 5.65
CA ILE A 145 9.33 -15.17 5.19
C ILE A 145 8.23 -14.42 4.45
N ASP A 146 7.86 -13.24 4.96
CA ASP A 146 7.03 -12.28 4.22
C ASP A 146 7.88 -11.52 3.21
N THR A 147 7.40 -11.38 1.98
CA THR A 147 8.10 -10.66 0.90
C THR A 147 7.24 -9.54 0.31
N PHE A 148 7.91 -8.45 -0.08
CA PHE A 148 7.27 -7.26 -0.61
C PHE A 148 8.09 -6.67 -1.76
N PHE A 149 7.42 -6.30 -2.85
CA PHE A 149 7.95 -5.38 -3.84
C PHE A 149 7.24 -4.04 -3.74
N TYR A 150 8.00 -2.96 -3.90
CA TYR A 150 7.50 -1.58 -3.84
C TYR A 150 7.82 -0.81 -5.13
N GLY A 151 8.98 -1.04 -5.75
CA GLY A 151 9.41 -0.33 -6.94
C GLY A 151 10.14 -1.23 -7.95
N LEU A 152 10.20 -0.78 -9.20
CA LEU A 152 11.02 -1.36 -10.26
C LEU A 152 11.46 -0.28 -11.26
N ASN A 153 12.55 -0.52 -11.97
CA ASN A 153 12.98 0.33 -13.08
C ASN A 153 12.95 -0.40 -14.43
N SER A 154 13.24 0.32 -15.50
CA SER A 154 13.31 -0.20 -16.87
C SER A 154 14.55 -1.04 -17.16
N ASN A 155 15.53 -1.12 -16.26
CA ASN A 155 16.63 -2.09 -16.33
C ASN A 155 16.24 -3.47 -15.73
N GLY A 156 15.00 -3.65 -15.28
CA GLY A 156 14.52 -4.89 -14.66
C GLY A 156 14.89 -5.03 -13.18
N THR A 157 15.50 -4.00 -12.58
CA THR A 157 15.79 -3.97 -11.14
C THR A 157 14.50 -3.84 -10.37
N LYS A 158 14.32 -4.65 -9.33
CA LYS A 158 13.13 -4.64 -8.46
C LYS A 158 13.56 -4.40 -7.03
N VAL A 159 12.78 -3.65 -6.27
CA VAL A 159 13.13 -3.32 -4.88
C VAL A 159 11.96 -3.48 -3.93
N GLY A 160 12.27 -3.78 -2.68
CA GLY A 160 11.27 -3.83 -1.63
C GLY A 160 11.86 -4.26 -0.29
N ALA A 161 11.19 -5.18 0.39
CA ALA A 161 11.63 -5.67 1.69
C ALA A 161 11.21 -7.13 1.91
N TYR A 162 11.85 -7.77 2.88
CA TYR A 162 11.52 -9.11 3.34
C TYR A 162 11.82 -9.29 4.83
N THR A 163 11.26 -10.33 5.44
CA THR A 163 11.53 -10.68 6.84
C THR A 163 12.62 -11.74 6.98
N GLY A 164 13.22 -11.88 8.16
CA GLY A 164 14.22 -12.93 8.40
C GLY A 164 13.60 -14.33 8.42
N GLU A 165 14.40 -15.33 8.07
CA GLU A 165 14.04 -16.76 8.17
C GLU A 165 13.74 -17.13 9.62
N GLN A 166 12.75 -18.01 9.81
CA GLN A 166 12.45 -18.57 11.12
C GLN A 166 13.63 -19.39 11.65
N LYS A 167 13.99 -19.10 12.89
CA LYS A 167 14.91 -19.88 13.71
C LYS A 167 14.20 -20.40 14.95
N THR A 168 14.76 -21.45 15.54
CA THR A 168 14.24 -22.04 16.76
C THR A 168 15.30 -22.17 17.85
N LEU A 169 14.86 -22.14 19.10
CA LEU A 169 15.64 -22.50 20.28
C LEU A 169 14.82 -23.48 21.13
N ALA A 170 15.47 -24.36 21.88
CA ALA A 170 14.75 -25.22 22.83
C ALA A 170 14.08 -24.38 23.92
N TYR A 171 12.86 -24.74 24.29
CA TYR A 171 12.16 -24.14 25.42
C TYR A 171 12.60 -24.82 26.72
N GLU A 172 13.19 -24.05 27.64
CA GLU A 172 13.58 -24.49 28.98
C GLU A 172 12.70 -23.78 30.00
N GLY A 173 11.55 -24.36 30.37
CA GLY A 173 10.65 -23.77 31.35
C GLY A 173 9.63 -24.76 31.88
N THR A 174 8.65 -24.27 32.65
CA THR A 174 7.66 -25.13 33.34
C THR A 174 6.51 -25.61 32.47
N SER A 175 6.34 -25.06 31.25
CA SER A 175 5.29 -25.49 30.33
C SER A 175 5.55 -26.92 29.84
N THR A 176 4.53 -27.78 29.90
CA THR A 176 4.62 -29.15 29.39
C THR A 176 4.22 -29.28 27.92
N THR A 177 3.75 -28.20 27.29
CA THR A 177 3.29 -28.19 25.89
C THR A 177 4.16 -27.34 24.97
N GLN A 178 5.06 -26.53 25.54
CA GLN A 178 5.96 -25.69 24.76
C GLN A 178 7.31 -26.40 24.59
N GLU A 179 7.70 -26.67 23.35
CA GLU A 179 8.98 -27.35 23.05
C GLU A 179 10.04 -26.39 22.50
N LEU A 180 9.62 -25.39 21.73
CA LEU A 180 10.51 -24.48 21.00
C LEU A 180 10.13 -23.01 21.18
N TRP A 181 11.12 -22.14 21.20
CA TRP A 181 10.95 -20.73 20.88
C TRP A 181 11.13 -20.50 19.38
N TYR A 182 10.47 -19.49 18.82
CA TYR A 182 10.54 -19.09 17.42
C TYR A 182 10.99 -17.63 17.32
N TYR A 183 11.97 -17.33 16.46
CA TYR A 183 12.52 -15.98 16.30
C TYR A 183 13.15 -15.82 14.91
N ARG A 184 13.68 -14.63 14.59
CA ARG A 184 14.40 -14.36 13.34
C ARG A 184 15.58 -13.41 13.60
N ASP A 185 16.52 -13.33 12.66
CA ASP A 185 17.69 -12.44 12.81
C ASP A 185 17.35 -10.96 12.64
N PHE A 186 16.24 -10.65 11.95
CA PHE A 186 15.77 -9.29 11.72
C PHE A 186 14.28 -9.27 11.37
N GLU A 187 13.61 -8.18 11.76
CA GLU A 187 12.17 -8.00 11.51
C GLU A 187 11.84 -7.60 10.08
N LEU A 188 12.68 -6.76 9.47
CA LEU A 188 12.46 -6.25 8.12
C LEU A 188 13.77 -5.78 7.51
N ARG A 189 14.09 -6.28 6.33
CA ARG A 189 15.31 -5.96 5.60
C ARG A 189 14.98 -5.51 4.19
N ALA A 190 15.59 -4.41 3.77
CA ALA A 190 15.51 -3.93 2.40
C ALA A 190 16.19 -4.94 1.47
N ILE A 191 15.64 -5.10 0.27
CA ILE A 191 16.18 -6.00 -0.75
C ILE A 191 16.07 -5.34 -2.12
N ALA A 192 17.09 -5.56 -2.95
CA ALA A 192 17.07 -5.25 -4.36
C ALA A 192 17.38 -6.50 -5.16
N VAL A 193 16.72 -6.68 -6.30
CA VAL A 193 17.02 -7.74 -7.25
C VAL A 193 17.46 -7.11 -8.55
N LYS A 194 18.67 -7.41 -8.98
CA LYS A 194 19.26 -6.90 -10.23
C LYS A 194 19.98 -8.04 -10.93
N ASP A 195 19.69 -8.25 -12.21
CA ASP A 195 20.25 -9.35 -13.01
C ASP A 195 20.04 -10.73 -12.35
N ASP A 196 18.85 -10.94 -11.77
CA ASP A 196 18.46 -12.12 -10.97
C ASP A 196 19.34 -12.40 -9.73
N VAL A 197 20.14 -11.42 -9.30
CA VAL A 197 20.91 -11.45 -8.05
C VAL A 197 20.18 -10.66 -6.97
N GLU A 198 19.95 -11.31 -5.83
CA GLU A 198 19.36 -10.70 -4.64
C GLU A 198 20.45 -10.00 -3.79
N PHE A 199 20.26 -8.71 -3.53
CA PHE A 199 21.10 -7.89 -2.67
C PHE A 199 20.34 -7.56 -1.38
N SER A 200 20.77 -8.13 -0.26
CA SER A 200 20.27 -7.74 1.07
C SER A 200 20.86 -6.40 1.47
N LEU A 201 20.03 -5.37 1.59
CA LEU A 201 20.45 -4.00 1.85
C LEU A 201 20.48 -3.72 3.36
N VAL A 202 21.61 -4.05 3.99
CA VAL A 202 21.80 -4.01 5.44
C VAL A 202 21.79 -2.56 5.98
N PRO A 203 21.01 -2.24 7.03
CA PRO A 203 21.04 -0.91 7.65
C PRO A 203 22.37 -0.68 8.40
N PRO A 204 22.77 0.58 8.65
CA PRO A 204 23.99 0.88 9.42
C PRO A 204 24.05 0.27 10.82
N TYR A 205 22.90 0.08 11.47
CA TYR A 205 22.82 -0.38 12.86
C TYR A 205 22.06 -1.70 12.96
N THR A 206 22.80 -2.77 13.23
CA THR A 206 22.29 -4.14 13.39
C THR A 206 22.63 -4.78 14.74
N THR A 207 23.58 -4.20 15.48
CA THR A 207 24.04 -4.72 16.77
C THR A 207 24.01 -3.64 17.84
N TYR A 208 23.71 -4.04 19.07
CA TYR A 208 23.90 -3.21 20.25
C TYR A 208 25.07 -3.75 21.07
N VAL A 209 26.01 -2.87 21.40
CA VAL A 209 27.19 -3.20 22.20
C VAL A 209 27.09 -2.47 23.53
N ARG A 210 27.24 -3.24 24.61
CA ARG A 210 27.22 -2.76 25.98
C ARG A 210 28.53 -3.09 26.67
N GLU A 211 29.13 -2.10 27.30
CA GLU A 211 30.28 -2.30 28.18
C GLU A 211 29.85 -2.84 29.55
N GLN A 212 30.73 -3.58 30.21
CA GLN A 212 30.46 -4.10 31.56
C GLN A 212 30.29 -2.97 32.58
N ASP A 213 29.34 -3.11 33.50
CA ASP A 213 29.24 -2.28 34.71
C ASP A 213 29.10 -3.14 35.98
N ALA A 214 28.72 -2.52 37.11
CA ALA A 214 28.66 -3.19 38.40
C ALA A 214 27.59 -4.30 38.47
N ASP A 215 26.52 -4.19 37.67
CA ASP A 215 25.31 -5.00 37.82
C ASP A 215 25.00 -5.85 36.57
N THR A 216 25.77 -5.73 35.48
CA THR A 216 25.48 -6.44 34.22
C THR A 216 26.74 -6.62 33.38
N SER A 217 26.89 -7.78 32.75
CA SER A 217 28.07 -8.10 31.93
C SER A 217 28.14 -7.28 30.64
N ALA A 218 29.34 -7.22 30.06
CA ALA A 218 29.48 -6.77 28.68
C ALA A 218 28.73 -7.71 27.75
N ALA A 219 28.05 -7.16 26.74
CA ALA A 219 27.27 -7.94 25.80
C ALA A 219 27.29 -7.31 24.41
N THR A 220 27.26 -8.18 23.40
CA THR A 220 26.93 -7.82 22.03
C THR A 220 25.62 -8.49 21.69
N VAL A 221 24.60 -7.70 21.40
CA VAL A 221 23.24 -8.17 21.11
C VAL A 221 22.95 -7.96 19.64
N GLU A 222 22.67 -9.05 18.93
CA GLU A 222 22.17 -9.00 17.56
C GLU A 222 20.74 -8.50 17.57
N LEU A 223 20.50 -7.37 16.91
CA LEU A 223 19.17 -6.76 16.78
C LEU A 223 18.62 -6.89 15.37
N GLY A 224 19.49 -7.18 14.40
CA GLY A 224 19.15 -7.23 12.97
C GLY A 224 18.93 -5.86 12.33
N GLY A 225 18.53 -4.86 13.11
CA GLY A 225 18.10 -3.55 12.61
C GLY A 225 16.82 -3.65 11.78
N SER A 226 16.47 -2.55 11.12
CA SER A 226 15.36 -2.52 10.16
C SER A 226 15.71 -1.65 8.96
N SER A 227 15.33 -2.08 7.77
CA SER A 227 15.48 -1.30 6.54
C SER A 227 14.39 -1.60 5.52
N VAL A 228 14.11 -0.63 4.66
CA VAL A 228 13.15 -0.73 3.54
C VAL A 228 13.76 -0.03 2.32
N ALA A 229 13.69 -0.67 1.14
CA ALA A 229 13.95 -0.03 -0.15
C ALA A 229 12.63 0.37 -0.78
N ALA A 230 12.37 1.67 -0.90
CA ALA A 230 11.09 2.21 -1.32
C ALA A 230 10.96 2.31 -2.84
N ASP A 231 12.03 2.73 -3.51
CA ASP A 231 12.02 3.04 -4.94
C ASP A 231 13.41 2.92 -5.58
N VAL A 232 13.48 2.84 -6.91
CA VAL A 232 14.70 2.71 -7.69
C VAL A 232 14.61 3.46 -9.02
N ASN A 233 15.62 4.27 -9.35
CA ASN A 233 15.67 4.98 -10.63
C ASN A 233 16.42 4.18 -11.72
N GLU A 234 16.44 4.73 -12.94
CA GLU A 234 17.14 4.14 -14.09
C GLU A 234 18.67 4.08 -13.96
N ASN A 235 19.25 4.81 -13.00
CA ASN A 235 20.67 4.71 -12.67
C ASN A 235 20.97 3.54 -11.71
N ASN A 236 19.98 2.71 -11.37
CA ASN A 236 20.04 1.65 -10.34
C ASN A 236 20.44 2.19 -8.96
N LEU A 237 20.08 3.45 -8.67
CA LEU A 237 20.12 3.98 -7.31
C LEU A 237 18.81 3.62 -6.62
N VAL A 238 18.94 2.85 -5.54
CA VAL A 238 17.82 2.46 -4.69
C VAL A 238 17.73 3.45 -3.55
N VAL A 239 16.54 3.96 -3.26
CA VAL A 239 16.31 4.84 -2.11
C VAL A 239 15.40 4.18 -1.09
N GLY A 240 15.57 4.56 0.17
CA GLY A 240 14.75 4.04 1.24
C GLY A 240 15.21 4.53 2.61
N TYR A 241 15.11 3.69 3.61
CA TYR A 241 15.53 4.05 4.96
C TYR A 241 15.98 2.85 5.78
N GLY A 242 16.79 3.11 6.80
CA GLY A 242 17.29 2.07 7.69
C GLY A 242 17.69 2.58 9.07
N SER A 243 17.80 1.65 10.02
CA SER A 243 18.19 1.93 11.41
C SER A 243 19.64 2.38 11.52
N THR A 244 19.89 3.41 12.34
CA THR A 244 21.22 3.96 12.60
C THR A 244 21.59 4.04 14.08
N ALA A 245 20.61 3.95 14.98
CA ALA A 245 20.80 3.82 16.41
C ALA A 245 19.53 3.31 17.10
N LEU A 246 19.61 2.96 18.38
CA LEU A 246 18.45 2.76 19.25
C LEU A 246 17.99 4.07 19.90
N SER A 247 16.70 4.13 20.26
CA SER A 247 16.21 5.10 21.24
C SER A 247 16.72 4.78 22.64
N SER A 248 16.82 5.77 23.54
CA SER A 248 17.27 5.54 24.92
C SER A 248 16.37 4.54 25.67
N SER A 249 15.05 4.61 25.49
CA SER A 249 14.12 3.64 26.09
C SER A 249 14.33 2.22 25.57
N SER A 250 14.78 2.06 24.33
CA SER A 250 15.07 0.75 23.76
C SER A 250 16.41 0.21 24.22
N VAL A 251 17.39 1.08 24.50
CA VAL A 251 18.63 0.69 25.19
C VAL A 251 18.29 0.10 26.56
N ASP A 252 17.49 0.80 27.38
CA ASP A 252 17.06 0.29 28.69
C ASP A 252 16.34 -1.06 28.59
N ARG A 253 15.54 -1.25 27.53
CA ARG A 253 14.82 -2.51 27.26
C ARG A 253 15.79 -3.65 26.91
N VAL A 254 16.78 -3.41 26.06
CA VAL A 254 17.80 -4.42 25.70
C VAL A 254 18.66 -4.76 26.93
N ASP A 255 19.04 -3.76 27.73
CA ASP A 255 19.76 -3.97 28.99
C ASP A 255 18.97 -4.81 29.99
N SER A 256 17.65 -4.60 30.07
CA SER A 256 16.79 -5.46 30.87
C SER A 256 16.79 -6.90 30.36
N CYS A 257 16.77 -7.11 29.04
CA CYS A 257 16.86 -8.46 28.47
C CYS A 257 18.20 -9.13 28.76
N ILE A 258 19.31 -8.39 28.74
CA ILE A 258 20.64 -8.91 29.10
C ILE A 258 20.61 -9.36 30.57
N LYS A 259 20.16 -8.51 31.49
CA LYS A 259 20.04 -8.84 32.92
C LYS A 259 19.17 -10.07 33.16
N SER A 260 18.01 -10.15 32.50
CA SER A 260 17.10 -11.29 32.63
C SER A 260 17.69 -12.58 32.07
N ALA A 261 18.50 -12.51 31.00
CA ALA A 261 19.15 -13.68 30.44
C ALA A 261 20.33 -14.20 31.29
N GLU A 262 20.86 -13.38 32.20
CA GLU A 262 21.90 -13.78 33.17
C GLU A 262 21.33 -14.51 34.40
N ASP A 263 20.01 -14.42 34.64
CA ASP A 263 19.35 -15.09 35.77
C ASP A 263 19.14 -16.58 35.49
N THR A 264 20.12 -17.39 35.86
CA THR A 264 20.09 -18.85 35.67
C THR A 264 19.19 -19.58 36.66
N ASP A 265 18.67 -18.90 37.69
CA ASP A 265 17.82 -19.49 38.73
C ASP A 265 16.32 -19.29 38.45
N ALA A 266 15.96 -18.64 37.34
CA ALA A 266 14.57 -18.42 36.94
C ALA A 266 13.83 -19.74 36.65
N ASP A 267 12.58 -19.85 37.08
CA ASP A 267 11.73 -21.03 36.77
C ASP A 267 11.42 -21.16 35.26
N ASN A 268 11.48 -20.05 34.52
CA ASN A 268 11.25 -19.97 33.07
C ASN A 268 12.29 -19.05 32.43
N PRO A 269 13.56 -19.48 32.29
CA PRO A 269 14.61 -18.67 31.68
C PRO A 269 14.23 -18.31 30.24
N THR A 270 14.31 -17.02 29.91
CA THR A 270 14.08 -16.52 28.55
C THR A 270 15.42 -16.16 27.92
N PRO A 271 15.86 -16.86 26.85
CA PRO A 271 17.11 -16.53 26.18
C PRO A 271 17.13 -15.08 25.67
N LEU A 272 18.30 -14.46 25.64
CA LEU A 272 18.47 -13.05 25.25
C LEU A 272 17.81 -12.72 23.89
N ALA A 273 18.05 -13.55 22.86
CA ALA A 273 17.46 -13.35 21.54
C ALA A 273 15.92 -13.38 21.57
N ILE A 274 15.33 -14.21 22.42
CA ILE A 274 13.88 -14.33 22.57
C ILE A 274 13.30 -13.10 23.27
N CYS A 275 13.93 -12.63 24.36
CA CYS A 275 13.49 -11.41 25.05
C CYS A 275 13.55 -10.17 24.14
N VAL A 276 14.61 -10.08 23.32
CA VAL A 276 14.77 -9.00 22.33
C VAL A 276 13.69 -9.10 21.26
N GLN A 277 13.50 -10.28 20.66
CA GLN A 277 12.51 -10.52 19.62
C GLN A 277 11.07 -10.20 20.09
N ASP A 278 10.70 -10.65 21.29
CA ASP A 278 9.41 -10.35 21.91
C ASP A 278 9.20 -8.83 22.08
N SER A 279 10.28 -8.10 22.37
CA SER A 279 10.25 -6.64 22.50
C SER A 279 10.23 -5.89 21.15
N GLN A 280 10.65 -6.54 20.07
CA GLN A 280 10.57 -6.04 18.69
C GLN A 280 9.17 -6.25 18.09
N TYR A 281 8.49 -7.32 18.51
CA TYR A 281 7.11 -7.59 18.13
C TYR A 281 6.12 -6.58 18.74
N PRO A 282 5.01 -6.28 18.03
CA PRO A 282 3.94 -5.46 18.56
C PRO A 282 3.20 -6.19 19.68
N ASP A 283 2.94 -5.50 20.79
CA ASP A 283 2.07 -6.01 21.86
C ASP A 283 0.57 -5.97 21.48
N THR A 284 -0.30 -6.33 22.42
CA THR A 284 -1.76 -6.31 22.23
C THR A 284 -2.36 -4.92 21.96
N ASN A 285 -1.60 -3.84 22.18
CA ASN A 285 -1.95 -2.47 21.83
C ASN A 285 -1.19 -1.98 20.58
N SER A 286 -0.60 -2.90 19.82
CA SER A 286 0.23 -2.66 18.64
C SER A 286 1.47 -1.81 18.91
N ARG A 287 2.01 -1.83 20.14
CA ARG A 287 3.21 -1.09 20.53
C ARG A 287 4.45 -1.97 20.42
N ARG A 288 5.50 -1.43 19.79
CA ARG A 288 6.84 -2.03 19.78
C ARG A 288 7.72 -1.32 20.80
N TYR A 289 8.53 -2.07 21.54
CA TYR A 289 9.39 -1.52 22.60
C TYR A 289 10.82 -1.25 22.12
N ILE A 290 11.27 -1.98 21.10
CA ILE A 290 12.50 -1.67 20.38
C ILE A 290 12.19 -0.69 19.24
N ILE A 291 12.68 0.54 19.41
CA ILE A 291 12.48 1.68 18.52
C ILE A 291 13.85 2.15 18.05
N TYR A 292 14.00 2.25 16.74
CA TYR A 292 15.22 2.69 16.09
C TYR A 292 15.13 4.16 15.68
N GLN A 293 16.27 4.87 15.75
CA GLN A 293 16.49 6.01 14.88
C GLN A 293 16.66 5.50 13.45
N THR A 294 15.99 6.14 12.50
CA THR A 294 16.13 5.80 11.08
C THR A 294 16.69 6.97 10.29
N ARG A 295 17.40 6.66 9.22
CA ARG A 295 17.88 7.64 8.25
C ARG A 295 17.40 7.26 6.87
N ALA A 296 17.21 8.28 6.04
CA ALA A 296 17.02 8.08 4.62
C ALA A 296 18.37 7.62 4.02
N LEU A 297 18.32 6.60 3.17
CA LEU A 297 19.49 5.93 2.61
C LEU A 297 19.36 5.88 1.09
N VAL A 298 20.51 5.94 0.41
CA VAL A 298 20.66 5.66 -1.02
C VAL A 298 21.67 4.51 -1.16
N TRP A 299 21.31 3.46 -1.88
CA TRP A 299 22.20 2.35 -2.23
C TRP A 299 22.49 2.38 -3.74
N ASP A 300 23.77 2.31 -4.11
CA ASP A 300 24.20 2.27 -5.51
C ASP A 300 24.50 0.82 -5.93
N LEU A 301 23.60 0.22 -6.71
CA LEU A 301 23.77 -1.17 -7.18
C LEU A 301 24.78 -1.31 -8.32
N ASN A 302 25.41 -0.23 -8.79
CA ASN A 302 26.52 -0.29 -9.74
C ASN A 302 27.88 -0.23 -9.04
N ASN A 303 27.92 0.15 -7.76
CA ASN A 303 29.13 0.16 -6.95
C ASN A 303 28.99 -0.83 -5.78
N ILE A 304 29.53 -2.02 -5.96
CA ILE A 304 29.43 -3.13 -5.00
C ILE A 304 30.84 -3.42 -4.47
N ASP A 305 30.97 -3.56 -3.16
CA ASP A 305 32.25 -3.90 -2.52
C ASP A 305 32.64 -5.38 -2.72
N ASP A 306 33.86 -5.74 -2.28
CA ASP A 306 34.38 -7.11 -2.39
C ASP A 306 33.55 -8.15 -1.62
N ALA A 307 32.69 -7.72 -0.68
CA ALA A 307 31.78 -8.57 0.09
C ALA A 307 30.39 -8.68 -0.55
N GLY A 308 30.17 -8.08 -1.71
CA GLY A 308 28.87 -8.10 -2.41
C GLY A 308 27.86 -7.10 -1.86
N VAL A 309 28.30 -6.11 -1.08
CA VAL A 309 27.42 -5.10 -0.47
C VAL A 309 27.41 -3.83 -1.32
N PRO A 310 26.24 -3.34 -1.75
CA PRO A 310 26.13 -2.06 -2.46
C PRO A 310 26.63 -0.88 -1.62
N GLU A 311 27.31 0.07 -2.26
CA GLU A 311 27.70 1.34 -1.64
C GLU A 311 26.45 2.05 -1.12
N ARG A 312 26.53 2.55 0.11
CA ARG A 312 25.41 3.17 0.82
C ARG A 312 25.77 4.57 1.26
N THR A 313 24.94 5.53 0.90
CA THR A 313 25.00 6.91 1.37
C THR A 313 23.87 7.18 2.37
N GLU A 314 24.21 7.73 3.54
CA GLU A 314 23.23 8.25 4.49
C GLU A 314 22.88 9.70 4.13
N LEU A 315 21.58 9.99 3.97
CA LEU A 315 21.12 11.34 3.64
C LEU A 315 21.03 12.21 4.92
N PRO A 316 21.46 13.48 4.85
CA PRO A 316 21.47 14.36 6.02
C PRO A 316 20.06 14.67 6.52
N LEU A 317 19.93 14.86 7.84
CA LEU A 317 18.72 15.37 8.47
C LEU A 317 18.51 16.86 8.17
N GLY A 318 17.27 17.32 8.33
CA GLY A 318 16.95 18.76 8.29
C GLY A 318 17.35 19.56 9.52
N LEU A 319 18.08 18.94 10.44
CA LEU A 319 18.53 19.54 11.69
C LEU A 319 19.84 18.88 12.13
N THR A 320 20.52 19.52 13.06
CA THR A 320 21.64 18.92 13.78
C THR A 320 21.16 18.59 15.20
N PRO A 321 21.07 17.30 15.58
CA PRO A 321 20.77 16.93 16.95
C PRO A 321 21.80 17.50 17.93
N ALA A 322 21.34 17.93 19.11
CA ALA A 322 22.27 18.21 20.21
C ALA A 322 23.02 16.93 20.59
N THR A 323 24.30 17.06 20.96
CA THR A 323 25.17 15.89 21.24
C THR A 323 24.66 15.02 22.38
N ASP A 324 23.90 15.59 23.31
CA ASP A 324 23.29 14.95 24.48
C ASP A 324 21.76 14.72 24.32
N SER A 325 21.21 14.93 23.13
CA SER A 325 19.78 14.74 22.90
C SER A 325 19.37 13.27 23.07
N THR A 326 18.32 13.05 23.85
CA THR A 326 17.66 11.74 24.00
C THR A 326 16.47 11.55 23.04
N LEU A 327 16.15 12.56 22.23
CA LEU A 327 15.08 12.48 21.23
C LEU A 327 15.45 11.56 20.06
N ILE A 328 14.42 10.99 19.44
CA ILE A 328 14.55 10.18 18.23
C ILE A 328 14.36 11.10 17.02
N TYR A 329 15.39 11.22 16.21
CA TYR A 329 15.30 11.90 14.92
C TYR A 329 15.28 10.87 13.80
N THR A 330 14.39 11.07 12.84
CA THR A 330 14.14 10.12 11.75
C THR A 330 14.09 10.81 10.40
N ALA A 331 14.46 10.08 9.36
CA ALA A 331 14.25 10.46 7.97
C ALA A 331 13.91 9.23 7.12
N GLN A 332 13.18 9.47 6.03
CA GLN A 332 12.76 8.46 5.06
C GLN A 332 12.91 9.01 3.64
N ALA A 333 13.59 8.28 2.76
CA ALA A 333 13.49 8.48 1.32
C ALA A 333 12.45 7.52 0.74
N LEU A 334 11.65 8.00 -0.20
CA LEU A 334 10.45 7.31 -0.70
C LEU A 334 10.34 7.27 -2.22
N GLY A 335 10.92 8.24 -2.93
CA GLY A 335 10.95 8.28 -4.39
C GLY A 335 12.24 8.92 -4.92
N VAL A 336 12.65 8.57 -6.14
CA VAL A 336 13.88 9.06 -6.77
C VAL A 336 13.72 9.26 -8.28
N ASN A 337 14.13 10.42 -8.80
CA ASN A 337 14.07 10.69 -10.23
C ASN A 337 15.36 10.29 -10.98
N GLY A 338 15.37 10.43 -12.30
CA GLY A 338 16.51 10.19 -13.17
C GLY A 338 17.69 11.17 -13.00
N ASN A 339 17.49 12.29 -12.29
CA ASN A 339 18.56 13.21 -11.90
C ASN A 339 19.19 12.85 -10.54
N ASP A 340 18.81 11.72 -9.95
CA ASP A 340 19.16 11.27 -8.60
C ASP A 340 18.66 12.18 -7.47
N ASP A 341 17.69 13.06 -7.74
CA ASP A 341 17.01 13.83 -6.70
C ASP A 341 16.06 12.91 -5.93
N VAL A 342 16.08 13.01 -4.61
CA VAL A 342 15.35 12.09 -3.72
C VAL A 342 14.22 12.82 -3.02
N ALA A 343 13.01 12.26 -3.04
CA ALA A 343 11.84 12.74 -2.30
C ALA A 343 11.63 11.93 -1.01
N GLY A 344 11.11 12.57 0.03
CA GLY A 344 10.74 11.87 1.25
C GLY A 344 10.32 12.79 2.39
N ARG A 345 10.79 12.50 3.60
CA ARG A 345 10.56 13.33 4.80
C ARG A 345 11.66 13.21 5.83
N SER A 346 11.81 14.23 6.65
CA SER A 346 12.80 14.27 7.73
C SER A 346 12.29 15.08 8.91
N HIS A 347 12.81 14.78 10.10
CA HIS A 347 12.64 15.66 11.23
C HIS A 347 13.38 16.98 10.99
N VAL A 348 12.69 18.10 11.24
CA VAL A 348 13.18 19.46 11.01
C VAL A 348 12.70 20.40 12.11
N TYR A 349 13.51 21.42 12.41
CA TYR A 349 13.08 22.57 13.20
C TYR A 349 12.54 23.64 12.24
N ARG A 350 11.21 23.80 12.16
CA ARG A 350 10.61 24.75 11.19
C ARG A 350 11.15 26.15 11.43
N ASN A 351 11.65 26.80 10.38
CA ASN A 351 12.27 28.13 10.45
C ASN A 351 13.42 28.23 11.47
N GLY A 352 14.08 27.12 11.80
CA GLY A 352 15.17 27.07 12.78
C GLY A 352 14.74 27.17 14.24
N ASP A 353 13.43 27.10 14.53
CA ASP A 353 12.89 27.16 15.88
C ASP A 353 12.93 25.77 16.55
N THR A 354 13.76 25.61 17.58
CA THR A 354 13.97 24.33 18.27
C THR A 354 12.75 23.82 19.04
N ASP A 355 11.78 24.71 19.34
CA ASP A 355 10.51 24.31 19.95
C ASP A 355 9.51 23.76 18.93
N LYS A 356 9.86 23.83 17.63
CA LYS A 356 9.05 23.40 16.49
C LYS A 356 9.68 22.23 15.77
N LEU A 357 9.82 21.11 16.47
CA LEU A 357 10.23 19.84 15.87
C LEU A 357 9.05 19.20 15.14
N TYR A 358 9.15 19.08 13.82
CA TYR A 358 8.13 18.46 12.96
C TYR A 358 8.74 17.37 12.09
N PHE A 359 7.90 16.42 11.67
CA PHE A 359 8.26 15.41 10.69
C PHE A 359 7.60 15.76 9.36
N ASP A 360 8.38 16.41 8.50
CA ASP A 360 7.88 17.09 7.32
C ASP A 360 8.50 16.58 6.02
N ALA A 361 7.77 16.83 4.93
CA ALA A 361 8.20 16.60 3.57
C ALA A 361 9.55 17.28 3.32
N ALA A 362 10.41 16.56 2.61
CA ALA A 362 11.75 17.01 2.28
C ALA A 362 12.19 16.40 0.95
N TYR A 363 13.23 17.00 0.38
CA TYR A 363 13.92 16.45 -0.77
C TYR A 363 15.43 16.65 -0.64
N TRP A 364 16.20 15.78 -1.28
CA TRP A 364 17.66 15.85 -1.28
C TRP A 364 18.18 15.96 -2.71
N LYS A 365 19.05 16.95 -2.94
CA LYS A 365 19.72 17.17 -4.24
C LYS A 365 21.23 17.16 -4.05
N LYS A 366 21.99 16.64 -5.01
CA LYS A 366 23.45 16.67 -4.98
C LYS A 366 23.96 18.11 -5.21
N ASN A 367 24.95 18.54 -4.42
CA ASN A 367 25.68 19.78 -4.68
C ASN A 367 26.71 19.57 -5.82
N ALA A 368 27.47 20.62 -6.17
CA ALA A 368 28.51 20.54 -7.20
C ALA A 368 29.64 19.55 -6.91
N SER A 369 29.79 19.11 -5.64
CA SER A 369 30.74 18.10 -5.21
C SER A 369 30.15 16.68 -5.23
N GLY A 370 28.88 16.51 -5.60
CA GLY A 370 28.19 15.22 -5.62
C GLY A 370 27.55 14.81 -4.29
N GLU A 371 27.57 15.66 -3.26
CA GLU A 371 27.03 15.34 -1.93
C GLU A 371 25.57 15.78 -1.81
N TYR A 372 24.71 14.90 -1.29
CA TYR A 372 23.32 15.21 -1.02
C TYR A 372 23.15 16.33 0.01
N GLN A 373 22.34 17.34 -0.33
CA GLN A 373 21.93 18.44 0.53
C GLN A 373 20.46 18.31 0.87
N TYR A 374 20.12 18.48 2.15
CA TYR A 374 18.74 18.49 2.62
C TYR A 374 18.02 19.78 2.20
N ASN A 375 16.76 19.64 1.77
CA ASN A 375 15.86 20.75 1.53
C ASN A 375 14.50 20.46 2.19
N TRP A 376 14.03 21.40 3.00
CA TRP A 376 12.72 21.36 3.63
C TRP A 376 11.65 21.83 2.65
N VAL A 377 10.51 21.14 2.58
CA VAL A 377 9.30 21.67 1.96
C VAL A 377 8.58 22.55 2.96
N ASP A 378 8.57 23.86 2.74
CA ASP A 378 7.96 24.83 3.66
C ASP A 378 6.47 24.55 3.88
N MET A 379 6.04 24.60 5.15
CA MET A 379 4.69 24.26 5.60
C MET A 379 4.19 25.29 6.61
N GLU A 380 2.89 25.63 6.50
CA GLU A 380 2.17 26.45 7.47
C GLU A 380 2.25 25.85 8.88
N ASN A 381 2.21 26.68 9.94
CA ASN A 381 2.34 26.21 11.32
C ASN A 381 1.21 25.25 11.74
N GLU A 382 0.04 25.37 11.12
CA GLU A 382 -1.16 24.55 11.35
C GLU A 382 -1.04 23.13 10.77
N VAL A 383 -0.07 22.89 9.89
CA VAL A 383 0.25 21.55 9.37
C VAL A 383 0.92 20.74 10.47
N THR A 384 0.33 19.60 10.84
CA THR A 384 0.86 18.74 11.90
C THR A 384 1.99 17.83 11.44
N SER A 385 2.00 17.48 10.16
CA SER A 385 3.02 16.64 9.53
C SER A 385 2.88 16.71 8.03
N SER A 386 3.96 16.43 7.29
CA SER A 386 3.93 16.30 5.83
C SER A 386 4.88 15.22 5.33
N ILE A 387 4.69 14.82 4.08
CA ILE A 387 5.44 13.75 3.42
C ILE A 387 5.50 14.01 1.90
N ALA A 388 6.67 13.88 1.30
CA ALA A 388 6.82 13.78 -0.15
C ALA A 388 6.89 12.31 -0.54
N TYR A 389 6.14 11.90 -1.56
CA TYR A 389 6.09 10.52 -2.02
C TYR A 389 7.04 10.29 -3.17
N ASP A 390 7.04 11.21 -4.14
CA ASP A 390 7.77 11.03 -5.39
C ASP A 390 8.13 12.39 -6.05
N ILE A 391 9.03 12.34 -7.02
CA ILE A 391 9.53 13.47 -7.80
C ILE A 391 9.85 13.04 -9.23
N ASN A 392 9.41 13.81 -10.23
CA ASN A 392 9.76 13.53 -11.63
C ASN A 392 11.04 14.24 -12.09
N ASP A 393 11.50 13.97 -13.32
CA ASP A 393 12.75 14.53 -13.87
C ASP A 393 12.69 16.03 -14.14
N ASN A 394 11.47 16.58 -14.24
CA ASN A 394 11.26 18.03 -14.32
C ASN A 394 11.39 18.72 -12.94
N GLY A 395 11.64 17.96 -11.87
CA GLY A 395 11.76 18.47 -10.51
C GLY A 395 10.43 18.78 -9.84
N ILE A 396 9.31 18.28 -10.38
CA ILE A 396 8.00 18.39 -9.75
C ILE A 396 7.86 17.28 -8.72
N LEU A 397 7.84 17.67 -7.45
CA LEU A 397 7.64 16.81 -6.30
C LEU A 397 6.17 16.74 -5.94
N VAL A 398 5.69 15.56 -5.55
CA VAL A 398 4.32 15.33 -5.08
C VAL A 398 4.32 14.81 -3.65
N GLY A 399 3.39 15.30 -2.85
CA GLY A 399 3.32 14.96 -1.44
C GLY A 399 1.94 15.16 -0.83
N SER A 400 1.84 14.89 0.46
CA SER A 400 0.67 15.30 1.24
C SER A 400 1.04 15.93 2.57
N TYR A 401 0.18 16.80 3.07
CA TYR A 401 0.28 17.34 4.42
C TYR A 401 -1.00 17.07 5.21
N ARG A 402 -0.89 17.07 6.54
CA ARG A 402 -1.99 16.80 7.44
C ARG A 402 -2.37 18.06 8.23
N LYS A 403 -3.62 18.52 8.12
CA LYS A 403 -4.12 19.68 8.89
C LYS A 403 -5.62 19.58 9.18
N TYR A 404 -6.09 20.40 10.12
CA TYR A 404 -7.52 20.48 10.42
C TYR A 404 -8.27 21.30 9.36
N ILE A 405 -9.29 20.69 8.74
CA ILE A 405 -10.19 21.34 7.77
C ILE A 405 -11.62 21.03 8.22
N GLY A 406 -12.41 22.07 8.49
CA GLY A 406 -13.78 21.92 8.97
C GLY A 406 -13.90 21.15 10.29
N GLY A 407 -12.87 21.21 11.16
CA GLY A 407 -12.82 20.52 12.45
C GLY A 407 -12.27 19.09 12.42
N TYR A 408 -11.97 18.55 11.24
CA TYR A 408 -11.46 17.18 11.07
C TYR A 408 -10.04 17.21 10.53
N LEU A 409 -9.22 16.26 10.98
CA LEU A 409 -7.87 16.11 10.48
C LEU A 409 -7.92 15.47 9.08
N ARG A 410 -7.40 16.18 8.08
CA ARG A 410 -7.40 15.78 6.67
C ARG A 410 -6.00 15.77 6.12
N ASP A 411 -5.73 14.79 5.27
CA ASP A 411 -4.52 14.74 4.45
C ASP A 411 -4.81 15.42 3.12
N LYS A 412 -3.94 16.32 2.65
CA LYS A 412 -4.12 17.06 1.40
C LYS A 412 -2.94 16.87 0.48
N PHE A 413 -3.21 16.47 -0.75
CA PHE A 413 -2.25 16.45 -1.84
C PHE A 413 -1.68 17.85 -2.11
N PHE A 414 -0.36 17.93 -2.32
CA PHE A 414 0.29 19.10 -2.88
C PHE A 414 1.33 18.72 -3.95
N THR A 415 1.63 19.68 -4.84
CA THR A 415 2.81 19.66 -5.73
C THR A 415 3.79 20.77 -5.33
N LEU A 416 5.08 20.58 -5.65
CA LEU A 416 6.14 21.58 -5.48
C LEU A 416 7.09 21.52 -6.67
N ASP A 417 7.45 22.66 -7.24
CA ASP A 417 8.59 22.76 -8.16
C ASP A 417 9.88 22.93 -7.35
N THR A 418 10.69 21.87 -7.27
CA THR A 418 11.95 21.87 -6.52
C THR A 418 13.06 22.71 -7.17
N ASN A 419 12.87 23.14 -8.42
CA ASN A 419 13.78 24.06 -9.10
C ASN A 419 13.44 25.52 -8.78
N ASN A 420 12.22 25.81 -8.30
CA ASN A 420 11.75 27.12 -7.85
C ASN A 420 11.01 27.00 -6.49
N PRO A 421 11.65 26.45 -5.45
CA PRO A 421 10.97 26.08 -4.21
C PRO A 421 10.40 27.27 -3.43
N GLU A 422 10.90 28.48 -3.68
CA GLU A 422 10.39 29.73 -3.11
C GLU A 422 8.97 30.10 -3.56
N GLN A 423 8.45 29.47 -4.61
CA GLN A 423 7.06 29.62 -5.02
C GLN A 423 6.08 28.88 -4.09
N GLY A 424 6.60 27.97 -3.25
CA GLY A 424 5.83 27.20 -2.30
C GLY A 424 5.00 26.09 -2.94
N ILE A 425 4.26 25.38 -2.09
CA ILE A 425 3.42 24.26 -2.52
C ILE A 425 2.12 24.73 -3.19
N VAL A 426 1.62 23.93 -4.13
CA VAL A 426 0.30 24.09 -4.73
C VAL A 426 -0.60 22.96 -4.26
N THR A 427 -1.74 23.29 -3.63
CA THR A 427 -2.73 22.30 -3.16
C THR A 427 -3.94 22.28 -4.10
N PRO A 428 -4.23 21.16 -4.79
CA PRO A 428 -5.45 21.04 -5.58
C PRO A 428 -6.71 21.04 -4.72
N ASN A 429 -7.83 21.43 -5.35
CA ASN A 429 -9.14 21.50 -4.69
C ASN A 429 -9.92 20.17 -4.72
N ASP A 430 -9.25 19.07 -5.10
CA ASP A 430 -9.86 17.78 -5.42
C ASP A 430 -10.99 17.94 -6.47
N PHE A 431 -12.18 17.39 -6.22
CA PHE A 431 -13.34 17.48 -7.12
C PHE A 431 -14.14 18.80 -7.01
N GLN A 432 -13.56 19.85 -6.41
CA GLN A 432 -14.27 21.09 -6.12
C GLN A 432 -13.55 22.31 -6.70
N THR A 433 -14.23 23.46 -6.71
CA THR A 433 -13.63 24.74 -7.15
C THR A 433 -12.84 25.44 -6.05
N THR A 434 -13.00 24.99 -4.80
CA THR A 434 -12.30 25.47 -3.61
C THR A 434 -11.84 24.28 -2.77
N LEU A 435 -10.83 24.47 -1.94
CA LEU A 435 -10.25 23.41 -1.11
C LEU A 435 -11.33 22.60 -0.38
N SER A 436 -11.46 21.33 -0.75
CA SER A 436 -12.47 20.45 -0.17
C SER A 436 -12.00 19.88 1.19
N ASP A 437 -12.95 19.32 1.94
CA ASP A 437 -12.65 18.58 3.18
C ASP A 437 -12.39 17.08 2.95
N LEU A 438 -12.22 16.65 1.69
CA LEU A 438 -11.83 15.29 1.33
C LEU A 438 -10.34 15.09 1.60
N SER A 439 -9.98 13.94 2.15
CA SER A 439 -8.56 13.56 2.23
C SER A 439 -8.05 13.08 0.87
N SER A 440 -6.93 13.61 0.38
CA SER A 440 -6.27 13.23 -0.89
C SER A 440 -4.79 12.96 -0.67
N LYS A 441 -4.26 11.91 -1.29
CA LYS A 441 -2.83 11.56 -1.26
C LYS A 441 -2.34 11.13 -2.65
N PRO A 442 -1.31 11.79 -3.21
CA PRO A 442 -0.65 11.30 -4.40
C PRO A 442 0.22 10.09 -4.04
N LYS A 443 0.61 9.32 -5.05
CA LYS A 443 1.51 8.19 -4.95
C LYS A 443 2.69 8.27 -5.91
N ASP A 444 2.45 8.72 -7.14
CA ASP A 444 3.45 8.71 -8.22
C ASP A 444 3.18 9.85 -9.20
N ILE A 445 4.23 10.29 -9.91
CA ILE A 445 4.18 11.34 -10.95
C ILE A 445 5.08 11.00 -12.14
N ASN A 446 4.53 11.00 -13.35
CA ASN A 446 5.35 10.86 -14.57
C ASN A 446 5.91 12.21 -15.08
N ASN A 447 6.79 12.16 -16.09
CA ASN A 447 7.40 13.35 -16.68
C ASN A 447 6.45 14.20 -17.54
N LYS A 448 5.23 13.71 -17.84
CA LYS A 448 4.15 14.53 -18.41
C LYS A 448 3.45 15.40 -17.36
N GLY A 449 3.78 15.23 -16.08
CA GLY A 449 3.16 15.95 -14.97
C GLY A 449 1.80 15.38 -14.58
N GLN A 450 1.56 14.11 -14.90
CA GLN A 450 0.38 13.38 -14.49
C GLN A 450 0.63 12.74 -13.14
N VAL A 451 -0.22 13.05 -12.16
CA VAL A 451 -0.10 12.58 -10.78
C VAL A 451 -1.24 11.62 -10.49
N VAL A 452 -0.93 10.46 -9.92
CA VAL A 452 -1.93 9.47 -9.52
C VAL A 452 -1.94 9.26 -8.02
N GLY A 453 -3.05 8.76 -7.48
CA GLY A 453 -3.19 8.49 -6.06
C GLY A 453 -4.61 8.08 -5.68
N TYR A 454 -5.02 8.40 -4.45
CA TYR A 454 -6.39 8.21 -3.98
C TYR A 454 -6.95 9.44 -3.26
N VAL A 455 -8.28 9.54 -3.27
CA VAL A 455 -9.04 10.59 -2.59
C VAL A 455 -10.33 10.03 -2.01
N GLU A 456 -10.78 10.57 -0.87
CA GLU A 456 -12.12 10.28 -0.34
C GLU A 456 -13.19 10.72 -1.35
N SER A 457 -14.23 9.90 -1.57
CA SER A 457 -15.27 10.21 -2.57
C SER A 457 -16.56 10.79 -1.97
N THR A 458 -16.74 10.73 -0.65
CA THR A 458 -17.96 11.19 0.03
C THR A 458 -17.68 12.20 1.13
N TYR A 459 -18.70 12.99 1.46
CA TYR A 459 -18.62 14.02 2.50
C TYR A 459 -19.19 13.60 3.85
N ASP A 460 -19.73 12.37 3.95
CA ASP A 460 -20.28 11.83 5.20
C ASP A 460 -19.17 11.76 6.26
N LYS A 461 -19.40 12.39 7.42
CA LYS A 461 -18.41 12.50 8.50
C LYS A 461 -18.66 11.50 9.62
N GLU A 462 -19.81 10.83 9.61
CA GLU A 462 -20.20 9.86 10.64
C GLU A 462 -19.77 8.44 10.30
N LYS A 463 -19.36 8.20 9.06
CA LYS A 463 -18.88 6.90 8.56
C LYS A 463 -17.47 7.01 7.97
N PRO A 464 -16.70 5.91 7.95
CA PRO A 464 -15.51 5.83 7.11
C PRO A 464 -15.86 6.21 5.66
N ARG A 465 -15.12 7.17 5.10
CA ARG A 465 -15.35 7.65 3.73
C ARG A 465 -14.71 6.69 2.72
N PRO A 466 -15.46 6.18 1.73
CA PRO A 466 -14.89 5.40 0.64
C PRO A 466 -13.82 6.19 -0.11
N LYS A 467 -12.87 5.47 -0.73
CA LYS A 467 -11.78 6.04 -1.51
C LYS A 467 -11.97 5.69 -2.98
N VAL A 468 -11.52 6.58 -3.85
CA VAL A 468 -11.41 6.36 -5.31
C VAL A 468 -10.02 6.73 -5.78
N GLY A 469 -9.54 6.05 -6.82
CA GLY A 469 -8.32 6.44 -7.52
C GLY A 469 -8.52 7.77 -8.27
N PHE A 470 -7.48 8.60 -8.32
CA PHE A 470 -7.51 9.85 -9.09
C PHE A 470 -6.36 9.94 -10.10
N LEU A 471 -6.58 10.78 -11.12
CA LEU A 471 -5.57 11.33 -12.02
C LEU A 471 -5.63 12.85 -11.93
N PHE A 472 -4.51 13.50 -11.67
CA PHE A 472 -4.37 14.95 -11.64
C PHE A 472 -3.38 15.41 -12.70
N GLU A 473 -3.79 16.37 -13.53
CA GLU A 473 -2.98 16.96 -14.58
C GLU A 473 -2.34 18.26 -14.07
N ASN A 474 -1.04 18.22 -13.73
CA ASN A 474 -0.37 19.38 -13.14
C ASN A 474 -0.34 20.60 -14.09
N SER A 475 -0.31 20.36 -15.41
CA SER A 475 -0.28 21.43 -16.43
C SER A 475 -1.58 22.23 -16.52
N THR A 476 -2.73 21.59 -16.30
CA THR A 476 -4.06 22.21 -16.39
C THR A 476 -4.72 22.41 -15.02
N SER A 477 -4.14 21.83 -13.96
CA SER A 477 -4.72 21.75 -12.61
C SER A 477 -6.07 21.03 -12.57
N GLU A 478 -6.33 20.13 -13.53
CA GLU A 478 -7.56 19.34 -13.57
C GLU A 478 -7.42 18.06 -12.74
N PHE A 479 -8.48 17.73 -11.99
CA PHE A 479 -8.52 16.60 -11.08
C PHE A 479 -9.65 15.65 -11.47
N PHE A 480 -9.31 14.41 -11.81
CA PHE A 480 -10.23 13.42 -12.35
C PHE A 480 -10.37 12.23 -11.41
N ASN A 481 -11.61 11.78 -11.20
CA ASN A 481 -11.89 10.48 -10.61
C ASN A 481 -11.68 9.42 -11.70
N LEU A 482 -10.80 8.44 -11.46
CA LEU A 482 -10.49 7.42 -12.47
C LEU A 482 -11.73 6.61 -12.85
N ASN A 483 -12.68 6.37 -11.93
CA ASN A 483 -13.91 5.63 -12.22
C ASN A 483 -14.86 6.36 -13.20
N ASP A 484 -14.71 7.68 -13.34
CA ASP A 484 -15.45 8.49 -14.32
C ASP A 484 -14.75 8.53 -15.69
N ARG A 485 -13.57 7.90 -15.77
CA ARG A 485 -12.74 7.78 -16.98
C ARG A 485 -12.65 6.35 -17.50
N LEU A 486 -13.32 5.38 -16.89
CA LEU A 486 -13.34 3.99 -17.33
C LEU A 486 -14.36 3.75 -18.45
N THR A 487 -14.07 2.82 -19.36
CA THR A 487 -15.06 2.25 -20.29
C THR A 487 -16.14 1.45 -19.55
N CYS A 488 -17.31 1.21 -20.16
CA CYS A 488 -18.40 0.49 -19.48
C CYS A 488 -18.04 -0.96 -19.14
N GLY A 489 -17.32 -1.67 -20.02
CA GLY A 489 -16.81 -3.02 -19.73
C GLY A 489 -15.90 -3.04 -18.51
N SER A 490 -15.03 -2.04 -18.38
CA SER A 490 -14.13 -1.90 -17.21
C SER A 490 -14.84 -1.56 -15.90
N LYS A 491 -16.12 -1.19 -15.94
CA LYS A 491 -16.94 -0.99 -14.74
C LYS A 491 -17.78 -2.23 -14.39
N GLY A 492 -17.82 -3.26 -15.23
CA GLY A 492 -18.66 -4.45 -15.05
C GLY A 492 -19.97 -4.43 -15.83
N TYR A 493 -20.12 -3.55 -16.84
CA TYR A 493 -21.31 -3.53 -17.69
C TYR A 493 -21.09 -4.28 -19.01
N GLU A 494 -22.16 -4.91 -19.49
CA GLU A 494 -22.25 -5.50 -20.83
C GLU A 494 -23.48 -4.97 -21.57
N GLN A 495 -23.46 -5.00 -22.91
CA GLN A 495 -24.61 -4.63 -23.71
C GLN A 495 -25.56 -5.82 -23.87
N ASN A 496 -26.83 -5.63 -23.54
CA ASN A 496 -27.88 -6.60 -23.81
C ASN A 496 -28.21 -6.68 -25.31
N THR A 497 -29.14 -7.55 -25.69
CA THR A 497 -29.56 -7.73 -27.10
C THR A 497 -30.17 -6.48 -27.73
N ASP A 498 -30.63 -5.53 -26.92
CA ASP A 498 -31.23 -4.27 -27.34
C ASP A 498 -30.20 -3.12 -27.39
N GLY A 499 -28.93 -3.39 -27.05
CA GLY A 499 -27.84 -2.43 -27.02
C GLY A 499 -27.80 -1.55 -25.76
N GLU A 500 -28.60 -1.87 -24.75
CA GLU A 500 -28.61 -1.17 -23.47
C GLU A 500 -27.55 -1.76 -22.54
N TRP A 501 -26.87 -0.91 -21.77
CA TRP A 501 -25.89 -1.35 -20.78
C TRP A 501 -26.59 -1.88 -19.53
N ALA A 502 -26.26 -3.11 -19.15
CA ALA A 502 -26.68 -3.74 -17.91
C ALA A 502 -25.46 -4.31 -17.17
N ARG A 503 -25.57 -4.50 -15.84
CA ARG A 503 -24.52 -5.18 -15.08
C ARG A 503 -24.39 -6.61 -15.56
N HIS A 504 -23.16 -7.08 -15.74
CA HIS A 504 -22.92 -8.48 -16.01
C HIS A 504 -23.34 -9.31 -14.79
N GLN A 505 -24.12 -10.36 -15.03
CA GLN A 505 -24.60 -11.24 -13.96
C GLN A 505 -23.79 -12.52 -13.93
N VAL A 506 -23.18 -12.80 -12.78
CA VAL A 506 -22.47 -14.05 -12.52
C VAL A 506 -23.43 -15.03 -11.88
N SER A 507 -23.41 -16.28 -12.35
CA SER A 507 -24.16 -17.39 -11.77
C SER A 507 -23.21 -18.34 -11.04
N ILE A 508 -23.49 -18.63 -9.77
CA ILE A 508 -22.73 -19.55 -8.93
C ILE A 508 -23.63 -20.66 -8.40
N GLN A 509 -23.08 -21.85 -8.15
CA GLN A 509 -23.82 -22.95 -7.54
C GLN A 509 -23.49 -23.05 -6.04
N ASP A 510 -24.51 -23.02 -5.20
CA ASP A 510 -24.39 -23.12 -3.74
C ASP A 510 -24.25 -24.59 -3.27
N GLY A 511 -23.81 -24.79 -2.02
CA GLY A 511 -23.74 -26.08 -1.32
C GLY A 511 -25.06 -26.87 -1.27
N THR A 512 -26.20 -26.21 -1.47
CA THR A 512 -27.52 -26.84 -1.59
C THR A 512 -27.84 -27.33 -3.01
N GLY A 513 -27.04 -26.94 -4.01
CA GLY A 513 -27.27 -27.18 -5.43
C GLY A 513 -28.08 -26.09 -6.14
N GLU A 514 -28.56 -25.07 -5.41
CA GLU A 514 -29.24 -23.90 -5.96
C GLU A 514 -28.27 -23.03 -6.79
N ILE A 515 -28.78 -22.43 -7.86
CA ILE A 515 -28.02 -21.45 -8.67
C ILE A 515 -28.36 -20.05 -8.16
N LEU A 516 -27.38 -19.38 -7.58
CA LEU A 516 -27.46 -18.00 -7.12
C LEU A 516 -26.87 -17.07 -8.17
N THR A 517 -27.31 -15.81 -8.17
CA THR A 517 -26.80 -14.79 -9.10
C THR A 517 -26.43 -13.51 -8.38
N TYR A 518 -25.41 -12.82 -8.88
CA TYR A 518 -25.02 -11.50 -8.39
C TYR A 518 -24.45 -10.63 -9.53
N ASP A 519 -24.54 -9.32 -9.35
CA ASP A 519 -24.06 -8.33 -10.31
C ASP A 519 -22.58 -8.02 -10.08
N THR A 520 -21.79 -7.96 -11.15
CA THR A 520 -20.39 -7.51 -11.07
C THR A 520 -20.29 -6.00 -10.83
N ASP A 521 -19.30 -5.61 -10.03
CA ASP A 521 -18.96 -4.21 -9.82
C ASP A 521 -17.47 -4.07 -9.61
N ILE A 522 -16.83 -3.24 -10.43
CA ILE A 522 -15.39 -2.97 -10.39
C ILE A 522 -15.19 -1.49 -10.09
N GLN A 523 -14.50 -1.19 -8.98
CA GLN A 523 -14.22 0.18 -8.56
C GLN A 523 -12.73 0.36 -8.30
N VAL A 524 -12.08 1.27 -9.03
CA VAL A 524 -10.68 1.64 -8.81
C VAL A 524 -10.61 2.52 -7.57
N VAL A 525 -9.98 2.03 -6.51
CA VAL A 525 -9.93 2.69 -5.19
C VAL A 525 -8.60 3.39 -4.92
N GLU A 526 -7.55 2.98 -5.62
CA GLU A 526 -6.21 3.53 -5.47
C GLU A 526 -5.40 3.31 -6.74
N ALA A 527 -4.71 4.37 -7.19
CA ALA A 527 -3.69 4.28 -8.22
C ALA A 527 -2.31 4.48 -7.55
N ASN A 528 -1.43 3.48 -7.67
CA ASN A 528 -0.14 3.45 -6.99
C ASN A 528 1.00 3.96 -7.87
N SER A 529 0.97 3.67 -9.17
CA SER A 529 2.03 4.09 -10.10
C SER A 529 1.52 4.39 -11.50
N ILE A 530 2.22 5.28 -12.20
CA ILE A 530 1.95 5.70 -13.58
C ILE A 530 3.24 5.78 -14.41
N ASN A 531 3.28 5.09 -15.56
CA ASN A 531 4.42 5.20 -16.47
C ASN A 531 4.26 6.36 -17.48
N GLU A 532 5.29 6.59 -18.28
CA GLU A 532 5.30 7.68 -19.29
C GLU A 532 4.27 7.50 -20.40
N ASP A 533 3.84 6.28 -20.71
CA ASP A 533 2.76 6.04 -21.66
C ASP A 533 1.37 6.30 -21.08
N GLY A 534 1.30 6.61 -19.78
CA GLY A 534 0.06 6.87 -19.05
C GLY A 534 -0.62 5.60 -18.53
N THR A 535 0.08 4.46 -18.54
CA THR A 535 -0.40 3.22 -17.91
C THR A 535 -0.42 3.40 -16.42
N ILE A 536 -1.55 3.09 -15.78
CA ILE A 536 -1.70 3.21 -14.33
C ILE A 536 -1.87 1.81 -13.74
N VAL A 537 -1.18 1.54 -12.63
CA VAL A 537 -1.41 0.33 -11.83
C VAL A 537 -1.83 0.69 -10.42
N GLY A 538 -2.61 -0.17 -9.79
CA GLY A 538 -3.02 0.04 -8.39
C GLY A 538 -3.93 -1.05 -7.86
N THR A 539 -4.97 -0.63 -7.15
CA THR A 539 -5.95 -1.51 -6.53
C THR A 539 -7.36 -1.15 -6.94
N ALA A 540 -8.13 -2.17 -7.33
CA ALA A 540 -9.56 -2.09 -7.51
C ALA A 540 -10.26 -3.04 -6.54
N PHE A 541 -11.50 -2.71 -6.22
CA PHE A 541 -12.42 -3.59 -5.53
C PHE A 541 -13.33 -4.27 -6.55
N ILE A 542 -13.39 -5.59 -6.46
CA ILE A 542 -14.38 -6.42 -7.15
C ILE A 542 -15.43 -6.89 -6.16
N ARG A 543 -16.66 -7.10 -6.62
CA ARG A 543 -17.72 -7.67 -5.80
C ARG A 543 -17.69 -9.20 -5.87
N LYS A 544 -17.68 -9.86 -4.71
CA LYS A 544 -17.73 -11.33 -4.57
C LYS A 544 -18.70 -11.73 -3.45
N PRO A 545 -19.39 -12.88 -3.57
CA PRO A 545 -20.28 -13.38 -2.52
C PRO A 545 -19.48 -13.90 -1.31
N GLN A 546 -20.10 -13.87 -0.12
CA GLN A 546 -19.48 -14.32 1.13
C GLN A 546 -19.85 -15.77 1.43
N TYR A 547 -18.86 -16.58 1.84
CA TYR A 547 -19.13 -17.92 2.33
C TYR A 547 -19.72 -17.90 3.75
N GLN A 548 -20.54 -18.89 4.07
CA GLN A 548 -20.92 -19.16 5.45
C GLN A 548 -19.75 -19.83 6.17
N THR A 549 -19.48 -19.40 7.41
CA THR A 549 -18.41 -19.96 8.24
C THR A 549 -18.95 -20.47 9.57
N ASP A 550 -18.28 -21.48 10.14
CA ASP A 550 -18.54 -21.93 11.51
C ASP A 550 -18.07 -20.86 12.51
N ALA A 551 -18.96 -20.45 13.42
CA ALA A 551 -18.68 -19.38 14.36
C ALA A 551 -17.59 -19.71 15.41
N THR A 552 -17.21 -20.99 15.55
CA THR A 552 -16.21 -21.47 16.51
C THR A 552 -14.86 -21.71 15.86
N THR A 553 -14.84 -22.33 14.68
CA THR A 553 -13.58 -22.69 13.99
C THR A 553 -13.17 -21.67 12.93
N GLY A 554 -14.12 -20.91 12.37
CA GLY A 554 -13.89 -20.02 11.23
C GLY A 554 -13.81 -20.74 9.88
N ASN A 555 -14.00 -22.07 9.85
CA ASN A 555 -13.95 -22.85 8.61
C ASN A 555 -15.20 -22.60 7.74
N VAL A 556 -15.04 -22.72 6.43
CA VAL A 556 -16.16 -22.63 5.47
C VAL A 556 -17.10 -23.81 5.65
N LEU A 557 -18.40 -23.57 5.64
CA LEU A 557 -19.41 -24.63 5.69
C LEU A 557 -19.64 -25.22 4.29
N VAL A 558 -19.60 -26.55 4.20
CA VAL A 558 -19.77 -27.30 2.95
C VAL A 558 -21.11 -28.03 2.94
N GLY A 559 -21.82 -27.97 1.80
CA GLY A 559 -23.11 -28.61 1.60
C GLY A 559 -23.05 -30.06 1.10
N GLU A 560 -24.21 -30.66 0.82
CA GLU A 560 -24.33 -32.10 0.46
C GLU A 560 -23.68 -32.45 -0.89
N ASN A 561 -23.42 -31.44 -1.74
CA ASN A 561 -22.77 -31.57 -3.03
C ASN A 561 -21.25 -31.30 -2.98
N ASN A 562 -20.66 -31.18 -1.79
CA ASN A 562 -19.27 -30.80 -1.56
C ASN A 562 -18.89 -29.39 -2.06
N LEU A 563 -19.86 -28.50 -2.28
CA LEU A 563 -19.63 -27.08 -2.56
C LEU A 563 -19.84 -26.24 -1.30
N PRO A 564 -19.18 -25.06 -1.19
CA PRO A 564 -19.37 -24.16 -0.07
C PRO A 564 -20.78 -23.55 -0.05
N LEU A 565 -21.28 -23.27 1.16
CA LEU A 565 -22.52 -22.54 1.36
C LEU A 565 -22.26 -21.03 1.35
N PHE A 566 -23.14 -20.25 0.74
CA PHE A 566 -23.07 -18.78 0.71
C PHE A 566 -24.00 -18.13 1.72
N GLU A 567 -23.59 -17.00 2.29
CA GLU A 567 -24.48 -16.16 3.09
C GLU A 567 -25.58 -15.58 2.21
N LEU A 568 -26.84 -15.70 2.64
CA LEU A 568 -28.00 -15.20 1.90
C LEU A 568 -28.70 -14.07 2.66
N ASP A 569 -29.20 -13.09 1.91
CA ASP A 569 -30.01 -12.01 2.44
C ASP A 569 -31.47 -12.44 2.71
N GLY A 570 -32.30 -11.53 3.22
CA GLY A 570 -33.72 -11.80 3.50
C GLY A 570 -34.58 -12.10 2.27
N ASN A 571 -34.05 -11.91 1.06
CA ASN A 571 -34.69 -12.19 -0.22
C ASN A 571 -34.16 -13.48 -0.87
N GLY A 572 -33.16 -14.14 -0.27
CA GLY A 572 -32.50 -15.32 -0.83
C GLY A 572 -31.40 -15.02 -1.85
N ALA A 573 -30.97 -13.76 -1.98
CA ALA A 573 -29.83 -13.38 -2.82
C ALA A 573 -28.52 -13.50 -2.03
N PRO A 574 -27.38 -13.81 -2.67
CA PRO A 574 -26.11 -13.91 -1.97
C PRO A 574 -25.68 -12.54 -1.40
N VAL A 575 -25.23 -12.55 -0.15
CA VAL A 575 -24.57 -11.40 0.48
C VAL A 575 -23.20 -11.23 -0.18
N THR A 576 -22.90 -10.02 -0.65
CA THR A 576 -21.66 -9.72 -1.36
C THR A 576 -20.82 -8.69 -0.62
N ALA A 577 -19.51 -8.79 -0.75
CA ALA A 577 -18.55 -7.82 -0.24
C ALA A 577 -17.47 -7.50 -1.28
N TYR A 578 -16.70 -6.45 -1.00
CA TYR A 578 -15.62 -5.99 -1.87
C TYR A 578 -14.31 -6.71 -1.55
N LEU A 579 -13.63 -7.17 -2.59
CA LEU A 579 -12.36 -7.88 -2.52
C LEU A 579 -11.28 -7.09 -3.28
N PRO A 580 -10.14 -6.73 -2.64
CA PRO A 580 -9.03 -6.07 -3.30
C PRO A 580 -8.33 -6.95 -4.35
N ARG A 581 -8.11 -6.37 -5.53
CA ARG A 581 -7.35 -6.97 -6.64
C ARG A 581 -6.41 -5.96 -7.27
N MET A 582 -5.31 -6.47 -7.83
CA MET A 582 -4.47 -5.68 -8.73
C MET A 582 -5.29 -5.22 -9.94
N VAL A 583 -5.10 -3.97 -10.34
CA VAL A 583 -5.75 -3.41 -11.52
C VAL A 583 -4.72 -2.70 -12.39
N ILE A 584 -4.87 -2.83 -13.70
CA ILE A 584 -4.02 -2.21 -14.70
C ILE A 584 -4.89 -1.44 -15.69
N LEU A 585 -4.72 -0.13 -15.74
CA LEU A 585 -5.48 0.79 -16.58
C LEU A 585 -4.59 1.26 -17.73
N LYS A 586 -5.06 1.07 -18.97
CA LYS A 586 -4.41 1.56 -20.18
C LYS A 586 -5.23 2.68 -20.81
N PRO A 587 -4.59 3.78 -21.25
CA PRO A 587 -5.28 4.76 -22.09
C PRO A 587 -5.85 4.09 -23.34
N THR A 588 -7.08 4.43 -23.70
CA THR A 588 -7.80 3.86 -24.84
C THR A 588 -8.45 4.95 -25.70
N ALA A 589 -8.75 4.61 -26.96
CA ALA A 589 -9.52 5.45 -27.86
C ALA A 589 -11.04 5.31 -27.66
N GLY A 590 -11.47 4.44 -26.74
CA GLY A 590 -12.87 4.27 -26.38
C GLY A 590 -13.48 5.49 -25.68
N GLU A 591 -14.79 5.41 -25.38
CA GLU A 591 -15.53 6.44 -24.68
C GLU A 591 -15.68 6.11 -23.19
N ALA A 592 -15.65 7.14 -22.34
CA ALA A 592 -15.92 6.97 -20.91
C ALA A 592 -17.37 6.55 -20.69
N CYS A 593 -17.59 5.63 -19.76
CA CYS A 593 -18.92 5.12 -19.47
C CYS A 593 -19.81 6.22 -18.86
N THR A 594 -20.98 6.42 -19.46
CA THR A 594 -22.00 7.35 -18.95
C THR A 594 -23.10 6.64 -18.15
N THR A 595 -23.12 5.30 -18.18
CA THR A 595 -24.04 4.47 -17.39
C THR A 595 -23.68 4.55 -15.90
N SER A 596 -24.71 4.66 -15.06
CA SER A 596 -24.59 4.62 -13.61
C SER A 596 -25.79 3.91 -12.99
N ASP A 597 -25.54 3.11 -11.94
CA ASP A 597 -26.59 2.50 -11.12
C ASP A 597 -27.18 3.47 -10.09
N THR A 598 -26.53 4.62 -9.90
CA THR A 598 -27.06 5.67 -9.04
C THR A 598 -28.30 6.25 -9.71
N VAL A 599 -29.48 5.99 -9.15
CA VAL A 599 -30.68 6.78 -9.45
C VAL A 599 -30.30 8.23 -9.21
N GLU A 600 -30.42 9.09 -10.22
CA GLU A 600 -30.19 10.52 -10.06
C GLU A 600 -31.07 11.02 -8.91
N GLU A 601 -30.48 11.24 -7.74
CA GLU A 601 -31.08 12.14 -6.77
C GLU A 601 -31.01 13.52 -7.42
N GLU A 602 -32.12 13.95 -8.03
CA GLU A 602 -32.27 15.33 -8.49
C GLU A 602 -31.72 16.24 -7.39
N ALA A 603 -30.70 17.04 -7.73
CA ALA A 603 -30.03 17.91 -6.77
C ALA A 603 -31.11 18.67 -5.99
N TYR A 604 -31.12 18.54 -4.66
CA TYR A 604 -32.08 19.26 -3.82
C TYR A 604 -31.90 20.76 -4.04
N GLU A 605 -32.74 21.32 -4.93
CA GLU A 605 -32.83 22.73 -5.19
C GLU A 605 -33.33 23.37 -3.89
N ARG A 606 -32.43 24.01 -3.15
CA ARG A 606 -32.80 24.85 -2.01
C ARG A 606 -33.71 25.95 -2.53
N LYS A 607 -35.04 25.76 -2.43
CA LYS A 607 -36.02 26.84 -2.56
C LYS A 607 -35.85 27.78 -1.38
N GLY A 608 -34.94 28.74 -1.54
CA GLY A 608 -34.74 29.84 -0.63
C GLY A 608 -35.99 30.71 -0.51
N ALA A 609 -36.19 31.21 0.71
CA ALA A 609 -37.02 32.37 1.06
C ALA A 609 -38.55 32.22 1.01
N ALA A 610 -39.11 31.43 1.94
CA ALA A 610 -40.50 31.65 2.39
C ALA A 610 -40.70 31.58 3.92
N SER A 611 -39.66 31.29 4.71
CA SER A 611 -39.77 31.10 6.17
C SER A 611 -39.35 32.30 7.02
N PHE A 612 -39.05 33.48 6.43
CA PHE A 612 -38.79 34.71 7.20
C PHE A 612 -39.99 35.66 7.30
N ALA A 613 -41.06 35.46 6.52
CA ALA A 613 -42.24 36.33 6.56
C ALA A 613 -43.04 36.19 7.87
N TRP A 614 -43.01 35.03 8.53
CA TRP A 614 -43.76 34.82 9.78
C TRP A 614 -43.09 35.50 10.99
N LEU A 615 -41.78 35.73 10.97
CA LEU A 615 -41.05 36.43 12.04
C LEU A 615 -41.41 37.92 12.14
N PHE A 616 -41.90 38.54 11.06
CA PHE A 616 -42.40 39.92 11.07
C PHE A 616 -43.84 40.05 11.59
N THR A 617 -44.55 38.95 11.87
CA THR A 617 -45.91 38.98 12.44
C THR A 617 -45.95 38.94 13.98
N LEU A 618 -44.82 38.60 14.62
CA LEU A 618 -44.69 38.52 16.08
C LEU A 618 -44.88 39.85 16.85
N PRO A 619 -44.60 41.07 16.31
CA PRO A 619 -44.87 42.31 17.04
C PRO A 619 -46.36 42.65 17.18
N LEU A 620 -47.23 42.06 16.35
CA LEU A 620 -48.67 42.34 16.37
C LEU A 620 -49.42 41.58 17.47
N LEU A 621 -48.84 40.50 18.00
CA LEU A 621 -49.41 39.75 19.13
C LEU A 621 -49.12 40.41 20.49
N TRP A 622 -48.12 41.30 20.58
CA TRP A 622 -47.79 42.02 21.81
C TRP A 622 -48.62 43.30 22.02
N LEU A 623 -49.13 43.91 20.94
CA LEU A 623 -50.01 45.09 21.01
C LEU A 623 -51.47 44.77 21.38
N ARG A 624 -51.88 43.50 21.41
CA ARG A 624 -53.26 43.10 21.77
C ARG A 624 -53.51 43.00 23.28
N ARG A 625 -52.48 43.13 24.12
CA ARG A 625 -52.59 43.04 25.61
C ARG A 625 -52.64 44.39 26.36
N ARG A 626 -52.72 45.52 25.66
CA ARG A 626 -52.87 46.86 26.29
C ARG A 626 -54.02 47.69 25.71
N VAL A 627 -55.19 47.10 25.46
CA VAL A 627 -56.44 47.87 25.27
C VAL A 627 -57.64 47.08 25.80
N LYS A 628 -57.93 47.19 27.10
CA LYS A 628 -59.26 47.45 27.70
C LYS A 628 -59.17 47.28 29.23
N LYS A 629 -59.96 48.12 29.90
CA LYS A 629 -60.06 48.42 31.33
C LYS A 629 -60.04 47.21 32.26
#